data_AF-A0AAD6WLP1-F1
#
_entry.id   AF-A0AAD6WLP1-F1
#
_cell.length_a   1.000
_cell.length_b   1.000
_cell.length_c   1.000
_cell.angle_alpha   90.00
_cell.angle_beta   90.00
_cell.angle_gamma   90.00
#
_symmetry.space_group_name_H-M   'P 1'
#
loop_
_entity.id
_entity.type
_entity.pdbx_description
1 polymer ?
#
loop_
_entity_poly.entity_id
_entity_poly.type
_entity_poly.pdbx_seq_one_letter_code
_entity_poly.pdbx_strand_id
1 'polypeptide(L)'
;MLPAEPKIFHGRDSELANILKLFRQGTPRIAILGAGGMGKTSLARTVIHHEEVATKYHGNRFFVPCDTASSKPELAGLIGAHLGLKSGKDLTRAVLQHFSSSPASLLILDNLETVWEPTKSREDIEEFLSLLTDINSLALVITMRGAERPSKVQWTRPFLLPLLPLAQDAARKMFLDIADDKHLIEDVDQVLSLTDNMPLSISLLAHLADIEGCKDILFRWGTEKTTLISEGCDRSSNLELSISLSLSSPRIASTPQAQDLLALLSMLPDGLSDVELRQTKFPITDILGCKATLLRTALAYTDGHKRLKVLVPIREYIGKLLPPTEEMMQPMFKHFHELLEAYKATAGTRLCRGPINRITSNYTNIQNILQNGL
;
A
#
# COMPACT_ATOMS: atom_id res chain seq x y z
N MET A 1 7.93 -19.43 17.81
CA MET A 1 8.62 -19.81 16.55
C MET A 1 8.52 -18.61 15.61
N LEU A 2 9.62 -18.22 14.95
CA LEU A 2 9.61 -17.12 13.99
C LEU A 2 9.10 -17.59 12.62
N PRO A 3 8.42 -16.75 11.82
CA PRO A 3 8.06 -17.09 10.44
C PRO A 3 9.32 -17.28 9.59
N ALA A 4 9.20 -17.97 8.46
CA ALA A 4 10.31 -18.12 7.52
C ALA A 4 10.78 -16.77 6.96
N GLU A 5 12.08 -16.63 6.79
CA GLU A 5 12.69 -15.48 6.11
C GLU A 5 12.31 -15.48 4.62
N PRO A 6 11.94 -14.33 4.03
CA PRO A 6 11.69 -14.24 2.59
C PRO A 6 12.93 -14.64 1.79
N LYS A 7 12.75 -15.53 0.81
CA LYS A 7 13.86 -15.99 -0.06
C LYS A 7 14.14 -15.04 -1.22
N ILE A 8 13.10 -14.39 -1.72
CA ILE A 8 13.18 -13.38 -2.78
C ILE A 8 12.82 -12.04 -2.15
N PHE A 9 13.81 -11.17 -2.01
CA PHE A 9 13.67 -9.87 -1.35
C PHE A 9 14.59 -8.83 -2.00
N HIS A 10 13.99 -7.95 -2.81
CA HIS A 10 14.71 -6.95 -3.60
C HIS A 10 14.18 -5.55 -3.36
N GLY A 11 15.05 -4.53 -3.48
CA GLY A 11 14.66 -3.13 -3.59
C GLY A 11 14.11 -2.49 -2.31
N ARG A 12 14.49 -3.03 -1.15
CA ARG A 12 14.10 -2.51 0.18
C ARG A 12 15.30 -2.22 1.08
N ASP A 13 16.49 -2.13 0.49
CA ASP A 13 17.75 -1.91 1.21
C ASP A 13 17.73 -0.59 1.99
N SER A 14 17.17 0.47 1.41
CA SER A 14 17.03 1.77 2.05
C SER A 14 16.12 1.74 3.27
N GLU A 15 14.96 1.11 3.15
CA GLU A 15 13.98 0.98 4.22
C GLU A 15 14.51 0.10 5.34
N LEU A 16 15.15 -1.02 4.98
CA LEU A 16 15.82 -1.90 5.93
C LEU A 16 16.93 -1.14 6.69
N ALA A 17 17.83 -0.45 5.98
CA ALA A 17 18.90 0.33 6.59
C ALA A 17 18.36 1.42 7.53
N ASN A 18 17.28 2.10 7.14
CA ASN A 18 16.60 3.10 7.99
C ASN A 18 16.02 2.47 9.26
N ILE A 19 15.36 1.31 9.15
CA ILE A 19 14.84 0.57 10.30
C ILE A 19 15.97 0.14 11.23
N LEU A 20 17.05 -0.45 10.69
CA LEU A 20 18.20 -0.91 11.47
C LEU A 20 18.88 0.24 12.20
N LYS A 21 18.98 1.42 11.56
CA LYS A 21 19.47 2.64 12.22
C LYS A 21 18.65 2.98 13.47
N LEU A 22 17.32 2.85 13.43
CA LEU A 22 16.47 3.08 14.62
C LEU A 22 16.73 2.02 15.71
N PHE A 23 16.97 0.76 15.33
CA PHE A 23 17.34 -0.29 16.27
C PHE A 23 18.70 -0.05 16.93
N ARG A 24 19.67 0.54 16.25
CA ARG A 24 20.96 0.94 16.84
C ARG A 24 20.83 2.08 17.86
N GLN A 25 19.83 2.95 17.68
CA GLN A 25 19.61 4.12 18.52
C GLN A 25 18.88 3.82 19.84
N GLY A 26 18.27 2.64 19.99
CA GLY A 26 17.58 2.28 21.22
C GLY A 26 16.52 1.21 21.00
N THR A 27 15.39 1.35 21.68
CA THR A 27 14.24 0.46 21.57
C THR A 27 13.20 1.15 20.68
N PRO A 28 13.08 0.87 19.38
CA PRO A 28 12.24 1.67 18.51
C PRO A 28 10.77 1.24 18.49
N ARG A 29 9.90 2.18 18.13
CA ARG A 29 8.46 2.01 17.84
C ARG A 29 8.25 2.39 16.38
N ILE A 30 8.05 1.40 15.51
CA ILE A 30 8.08 1.57 14.05
C ILE A 30 6.76 1.11 13.44
N ALA A 31 6.19 1.92 12.56
CA ALA A 31 5.06 1.52 11.73
C ALA A 31 5.53 1.39 10.27
N ILE A 32 5.48 0.17 9.73
CA ILE A 32 5.69 -0.13 8.32
C ILE A 32 4.33 -0.03 7.63
N LEU A 33 4.16 1.04 6.85
CA LEU A 33 2.89 1.43 6.25
C LEU A 33 2.93 1.30 4.73
N GLY A 34 1.79 1.37 4.06
CA GLY A 34 1.69 1.30 2.59
C GLY A 34 0.44 0.56 2.12
N ALA A 35 0.20 0.59 0.81
CA ALA A 35 -0.92 -0.11 0.17
C ALA A 35 -0.84 -1.64 0.42
N GLY A 36 -1.97 -2.34 0.24
CA GLY A 36 -1.98 -3.81 0.22
C GLY A 36 -0.96 -4.33 -0.81
N GLY A 37 -0.30 -5.46 -0.55
CA GLY A 37 0.65 -6.05 -1.50
C GLY A 37 2.00 -5.31 -1.70
N MET A 38 2.33 -4.28 -0.90
CA MET A 38 3.59 -3.53 -1.00
C MET A 38 4.83 -4.20 -0.37
N GLY A 39 4.69 -5.42 0.16
CA GLY A 39 5.79 -6.16 0.78
C GLY A 39 6.10 -5.76 2.25
N LYS A 40 5.15 -5.15 2.96
CA LYS A 40 5.32 -4.74 4.37
C LYS A 40 5.68 -5.93 5.28
N THR A 41 4.93 -7.02 5.17
CA THR A 41 5.16 -8.27 5.91
C THR A 41 6.54 -8.86 5.59
N SER A 42 6.93 -8.88 4.31
CA SER A 42 8.26 -9.35 3.89
C SER A 42 9.39 -8.50 4.49
N LEU A 43 9.24 -7.17 4.52
CA LEU A 43 10.19 -6.28 5.17
C LEU A 43 10.25 -6.55 6.68
N ALA A 44 9.11 -6.71 7.35
CA ALA A 44 9.07 -7.01 8.79
C ALA A 44 9.72 -8.36 9.13
N ARG A 45 9.51 -9.38 8.28
CA ARG A 45 10.20 -10.69 8.40
C ARG A 45 11.70 -10.57 8.17
N THR A 46 12.13 -9.74 7.22
CA THR A 46 13.57 -9.50 7.00
C THR A 46 14.20 -8.81 8.22
N VAL A 47 13.51 -7.83 8.81
CA VAL A 47 13.97 -7.11 10.01
C VAL A 47 14.12 -8.06 11.20
N ILE A 48 13.15 -8.95 11.46
CA ILE A 48 13.23 -9.84 12.63
C ILE A 48 14.35 -10.87 12.52
N HIS A 49 14.72 -11.26 11.30
CA HIS A 49 15.82 -12.20 11.02
C HIS A 49 17.20 -11.54 10.94
N HIS A 50 17.26 -10.24 10.66
CA HIS A 50 18.51 -9.52 10.47
C HIS A 50 19.49 -9.72 11.65
N GLU A 51 20.77 -9.94 11.34
CA GLU A 51 21.81 -10.33 12.32
C GLU A 51 21.91 -9.37 13.51
N GLU A 52 21.85 -8.05 13.27
CA GLU A 52 21.87 -7.04 14.33
C GLU A 52 20.67 -7.16 15.29
N VAL A 53 19.48 -7.45 14.76
CA VAL A 53 18.24 -7.62 15.54
C VAL A 53 18.29 -8.95 16.29
N ALA A 54 18.76 -10.01 15.62
CA ALA A 54 18.96 -11.33 16.22
C ALA A 54 19.96 -11.27 17.38
N THR A 55 21.06 -10.54 17.21
CA THR A 55 22.09 -10.34 18.23
C THR A 55 21.57 -9.52 19.41
N LYS A 56 20.76 -8.48 19.15
CA LYS A 56 20.26 -7.59 20.21
C LYS A 56 19.15 -8.21 21.07
N TYR A 57 18.23 -8.96 20.45
CA TYR A 57 17.03 -9.48 21.14
C TYR A 57 17.08 -11.00 21.38
N HIS A 58 18.06 -11.70 20.80
CA HIS A 58 18.26 -13.15 20.93
C HIS A 58 16.97 -13.95 20.64
N GLY A 59 16.49 -14.72 21.63
CA GLY A 59 15.25 -15.49 21.53
C GLY A 59 13.98 -14.66 21.78
N ASN A 60 14.08 -13.44 22.30
CA ASN A 60 12.93 -12.60 22.69
C ASN A 60 12.41 -11.77 21.51
N ARG A 61 12.20 -12.45 20.39
CA ARG A 61 11.67 -11.88 19.15
C ARG A 61 10.36 -12.59 18.85
N PHE A 62 9.29 -11.82 18.72
CA PHE A 62 7.94 -12.32 18.54
C PHE A 62 7.33 -11.71 17.30
N PHE A 63 6.80 -12.55 16.43
CA PHE A 63 6.05 -12.15 15.24
C PHE A 63 4.63 -12.67 15.39
N VAL A 64 3.66 -11.77 15.46
CA VAL A 64 2.27 -12.09 15.75
C VAL A 64 1.40 -11.61 14.57
N PRO A 65 0.93 -12.53 13.71
CA PRO A 65 -0.08 -12.22 12.70
C PRO A 65 -1.40 -11.88 13.39
N CYS A 66 -1.96 -10.71 13.10
CA CYS A 66 -3.17 -10.19 13.74
C CYS A 66 -4.44 -10.50 12.95
N ASP A 67 -4.34 -11.30 11.87
CA ASP A 67 -5.41 -11.64 10.94
C ASP A 67 -6.68 -12.23 11.59
N THR A 68 -6.54 -12.88 12.75
CA THR A 68 -7.65 -13.56 13.43
C THR A 68 -8.19 -12.81 14.65
N ALA A 69 -7.64 -11.65 14.99
CA ALA A 69 -8.12 -10.85 16.12
C ALA A 69 -9.07 -9.74 15.64
N SER A 70 -10.20 -9.62 16.32
CA SER A 70 -11.22 -8.61 16.09
C SER A 70 -11.42 -7.66 17.28
N SER A 71 -10.79 -7.95 18.42
CA SER A 71 -10.90 -7.17 19.65
C SER A 71 -9.57 -7.11 20.43
N LYS A 72 -9.47 -6.17 21.39
CA LYS A 72 -8.30 -6.05 22.29
C LYS A 72 -8.03 -7.35 23.08
N PRO A 73 -9.03 -8.02 23.70
CA PRO A 73 -8.79 -9.29 24.37
C PRO A 73 -8.27 -10.40 23.45
N GLU A 74 -8.78 -10.47 22.21
CA GLU A 74 -8.30 -11.44 21.21
C GLU A 74 -6.86 -11.14 20.78
N LEU A 75 -6.51 -9.88 20.56
CA LEU A 75 -5.13 -9.48 20.26
C LEU A 75 -4.19 -9.84 21.42
N ALA A 76 -4.57 -9.53 22.66
CA ALA A 76 -3.81 -9.93 23.84
C ALA A 76 -3.68 -11.46 23.95
N GLY A 77 -4.73 -12.20 23.61
CA GLY A 77 -4.70 -13.66 23.54
C GLY A 77 -3.76 -14.20 22.48
N LEU A 78 -3.74 -13.62 21.27
CA LEU A 78 -2.80 -13.98 20.21
C LEU A 78 -1.35 -13.73 20.63
N ILE A 79 -1.06 -12.56 21.23
CA ILE A 79 0.27 -12.25 21.74
C ILE A 79 0.63 -13.25 22.85
N GLY A 80 -0.27 -13.48 23.81
CA GLY A 80 -0.06 -14.43 24.90
C GLY A 80 0.24 -15.84 24.42
N ALA A 81 -0.44 -16.33 23.37
CA ALA A 81 -0.16 -17.63 22.76
C ALA A 81 1.26 -17.70 22.17
N HIS A 82 1.72 -16.64 21.51
CA HIS A 82 3.09 -16.57 20.97
C HIS A 82 4.16 -16.46 22.06
N LEU A 83 3.80 -15.91 23.22
CA LEU A 83 4.63 -15.86 24.42
C LEU A 83 4.60 -17.18 25.23
N GLY A 84 3.75 -18.15 24.87
CA GLY A 84 3.54 -19.38 25.63
C GLY A 84 2.82 -19.18 26.97
N LEU A 85 2.07 -18.09 27.12
CA LEU A 85 1.27 -17.81 28.31
C LEU A 85 0.03 -18.72 28.34
N LYS A 86 -0.30 -19.24 29.52
CA LYS A 86 -1.51 -20.03 29.72
C LYS A 86 -2.75 -19.14 29.63
N SER A 87 -3.83 -19.67 29.06
CA SER A 87 -5.13 -19.03 29.08
C SER A 87 -5.54 -18.71 30.51
N GLY A 88 -5.90 -17.45 30.76
CA GLY A 88 -6.26 -16.93 32.07
C GLY A 88 -7.25 -15.79 31.95
N LYS A 89 -7.79 -15.32 33.07
CA LYS A 89 -8.86 -14.31 33.09
C LYS A 89 -8.42 -12.93 32.56
N ASP A 90 -7.13 -12.60 32.63
CA ASP A 90 -6.60 -11.30 32.20
C ASP A 90 -5.29 -11.48 31.41
N LEU A 91 -5.44 -11.86 30.14
CA LEU A 91 -4.31 -12.03 29.21
C LEU A 91 -3.60 -10.72 28.91
N THR A 92 -4.32 -9.59 28.92
CA THR A 92 -3.73 -8.26 28.72
C THR A 92 -2.68 -7.97 29.79
N ARG A 93 -3.05 -8.12 31.06
CA ARG A 93 -2.11 -7.93 32.17
C ARG A 93 -0.95 -8.93 32.13
N ALA A 94 -1.22 -10.19 31.79
CA ALA A 94 -0.19 -11.22 31.70
C ALA A 94 0.85 -10.89 30.61
N VAL A 95 0.41 -10.40 29.44
CA VAL A 95 1.28 -9.95 28.35
C VAL A 95 2.15 -8.77 28.79
N LEU A 96 1.55 -7.74 29.40
CA LEU A 96 2.28 -6.56 29.87
C LEU A 96 3.31 -6.93 30.95
N GLN A 97 2.93 -7.80 31.89
CA GLN A 97 3.83 -8.29 32.93
C GLN A 97 4.99 -9.09 32.33
N HIS A 98 4.71 -9.98 31.37
CA HIS A 98 5.74 -10.76 30.69
C HIS A 98 6.80 -9.86 30.05
N PHE A 99 6.40 -8.87 29.26
CA PHE A 99 7.35 -7.95 28.63
C PHE A 99 8.08 -7.04 29.62
N SER A 100 7.41 -6.64 30.72
CA SER A 100 8.01 -5.81 31.76
C SER A 100 9.10 -6.55 32.56
N SER A 101 8.96 -7.86 32.76
CA SER A 101 9.96 -8.69 33.45
C SER A 101 10.96 -9.36 32.51
N SER A 102 10.75 -9.27 31.19
CA SER A 102 11.64 -9.84 30.19
C SER A 102 12.85 -8.95 29.93
N PRO A 103 13.97 -9.52 29.46
CA PRO A 103 15.04 -8.73 28.85
C PRO A 103 14.52 -7.99 27.61
N ALA A 104 15.41 -7.21 26.97
CA ALA A 104 15.09 -6.51 25.73
C ALA A 104 14.36 -7.44 24.75
N SER A 105 13.17 -7.02 24.32
CA SER A 105 12.25 -7.83 23.52
C SER A 105 11.82 -7.07 22.27
N LEU A 106 11.56 -7.79 21.19
CA LEU A 106 10.98 -7.25 19.96
C LEU A 106 9.63 -7.93 19.72
N LEU A 107 8.57 -7.12 19.64
CA LEU A 107 7.26 -7.55 19.20
C LEU A 107 6.94 -6.95 17.83
N ILE A 108 6.66 -7.81 16.86
CA ILE A 108 6.13 -7.45 15.55
C ILE A 108 4.66 -7.85 15.49
N LEU A 109 3.77 -6.86 15.31
CA LEU A 109 2.35 -7.07 15.05
C LEU A 109 2.10 -6.91 13.54
N ASP A 110 1.90 -8.03 12.86
CA ASP A 110 1.68 -8.03 11.42
C ASP A 110 0.19 -7.89 11.11
N ASN A 111 -0.14 -7.02 10.17
CA ASN A 111 -1.49 -6.73 9.73
C ASN A 111 -2.42 -6.22 10.84
N LEU A 112 -1.91 -5.28 11.64
CA LEU A 112 -2.63 -4.74 12.78
C LEU A 112 -3.91 -4.00 12.36
N GLU A 113 -4.06 -3.62 11.09
CA GLU A 113 -5.30 -3.01 10.60
C GLU A 113 -6.53 -3.90 10.83
N THR A 114 -6.39 -5.22 10.84
CA THR A 114 -7.55 -6.12 11.03
C THR A 114 -8.29 -5.84 12.33
N VAL A 115 -7.56 -5.55 13.41
CA VAL A 115 -8.13 -5.27 14.74
C VAL A 115 -8.24 -3.77 15.04
N TRP A 116 -7.39 -2.93 14.44
CA TRP A 116 -7.37 -1.47 14.68
C TRP A 116 -8.32 -0.68 13.78
N GLU A 117 -8.58 -1.13 12.56
CA GLU A 117 -9.41 -0.42 11.59
C GLU A 117 -10.88 -0.27 12.04
N PRO A 118 -11.55 -1.28 12.64
CA PRO A 118 -12.93 -1.13 13.09
C PRO A 118 -13.08 -0.03 14.14
N THR A 119 -13.98 0.93 13.88
CA THR A 119 -14.15 2.13 14.74
C THR A 119 -14.43 1.79 16.21
N LYS A 120 -15.13 0.68 16.48
CA LYS A 120 -15.49 0.28 17.84
C LYS A 120 -14.31 -0.23 18.69
N SER A 121 -13.30 -0.84 18.06
CA SER A 121 -12.12 -1.40 18.75
C SER A 121 -10.93 -0.45 18.71
N ARG A 122 -10.95 0.56 17.84
CA ARG A 122 -9.79 1.42 17.55
C ARG A 122 -9.19 2.07 18.80
N GLU A 123 -10.01 2.70 19.64
CA GLU A 123 -9.52 3.36 20.85
C GLU A 123 -8.91 2.37 21.85
N ASP A 124 -9.58 1.23 22.07
CA ASP A 124 -9.09 0.15 22.94
C ASP A 124 -7.72 -0.39 22.48
N ILE A 125 -7.53 -0.54 21.16
CA ILE A 125 -6.27 -1.00 20.59
C ILE A 125 -5.18 0.06 20.75
N GLU A 126 -5.49 1.34 20.51
CA GLU A 126 -4.53 2.44 20.72
C GLU A 126 -4.10 2.55 22.19
N GLU A 127 -5.01 2.34 23.15
CA GLU A 127 -4.66 2.27 24.57
C GLU A 127 -3.78 1.08 24.89
N PHE A 128 -4.07 -0.09 24.32
CA PHE A 128 -3.23 -1.27 24.53
C PHE A 128 -1.83 -1.09 23.93
N LEU A 129 -1.71 -0.48 22.75
CA LEU A 129 -0.43 -0.12 22.17
C LEU A 129 0.32 0.87 23.06
N SER A 130 -0.36 1.88 23.61
CA SER A 130 0.23 2.83 24.57
C SER A 130 0.88 2.08 25.74
N LEU A 131 0.13 1.17 26.39
CA LEU A 131 0.62 0.36 27.50
C LEU A 131 1.82 -0.52 27.14
N LEU A 132 1.81 -1.13 25.94
CA LEU A 132 2.95 -1.89 25.44
C LEU A 132 4.18 -0.97 25.26
N THR A 133 3.98 0.24 24.72
CA THR A 133 5.08 1.15 24.41
C THR A 133 5.66 1.90 25.60
N ASP A 134 4.97 1.91 26.75
CA ASP A 134 5.49 2.38 28.04
C ASP A 134 6.60 1.45 28.59
N ILE A 135 6.68 0.22 28.09
CA ILE A 135 7.73 -0.74 28.45
C ILE A 135 9.01 -0.38 27.67
N ASN A 136 9.97 0.25 28.34
CA ASN A 136 11.20 0.75 27.71
C ASN A 136 12.10 -0.33 27.08
N SER A 137 12.00 -1.58 27.54
CA SER A 137 12.71 -2.73 27.00
C SER A 137 12.02 -3.37 25.78
N LEU A 138 10.79 -2.96 25.44
CA LEU A 138 9.99 -3.54 24.35
C LEU A 138 10.07 -2.68 23.08
N ALA A 139 10.74 -3.20 22.06
CA ALA A 139 10.66 -2.66 20.72
C ALA A 139 9.37 -3.15 20.05
N LEU A 140 8.69 -2.24 19.35
CA LEU A 140 7.44 -2.51 18.68
C LEU A 140 7.58 -2.20 17.20
N VAL A 141 7.30 -3.18 16.35
CA VAL A 141 7.11 -2.96 14.91
C VAL A 141 5.68 -3.36 14.57
N ILE A 142 4.98 -2.53 13.81
CA ILE A 142 3.67 -2.87 13.29
C ILE A 142 3.71 -2.83 11.76
N THR A 143 2.96 -3.70 11.10
CA THR A 143 2.65 -3.55 9.67
C THR A 143 1.17 -3.23 9.53
N MET A 144 0.86 -2.23 8.72
CA MET A 144 -0.53 -1.83 8.47
C MET A 144 -0.77 -1.33 7.05
N ARG A 145 -1.99 -1.56 6.56
CA ARG A 145 -2.49 -0.92 5.34
C ARG A 145 -2.73 0.57 5.55
N GLY A 146 -2.51 1.36 4.49
CA GLY A 146 -2.69 2.80 4.54
C GLY A 146 -1.43 3.55 4.95
N ALA A 147 -1.59 4.84 5.23
CA ALA A 147 -0.52 5.78 5.61
C ALA A 147 -0.73 6.39 7.01
N GLU A 148 -1.77 5.95 7.71
CA GLU A 148 -2.12 6.44 9.03
C GLU A 148 -1.55 5.54 10.13
N ARG A 149 -0.96 6.15 11.15
CA ARG A 149 -0.44 5.45 12.32
C ARG A 149 -1.50 5.41 13.43
N PRO A 150 -1.55 4.35 14.24
CA PRO A 150 -2.29 4.36 15.49
C PRO A 150 -1.89 5.54 16.37
N SER A 151 -2.88 6.19 16.99
CA SER A 151 -2.67 7.26 17.96
C SER A 151 -2.18 6.69 19.29
N LYS A 152 -1.95 7.56 20.29
CA LYS A 152 -1.49 7.20 21.66
C LYS A 152 -0.12 6.49 21.72
N VAL A 153 0.60 6.37 20.60
CA VAL A 153 1.98 5.85 20.54
C VAL A 153 2.95 6.94 20.12
N GLN A 154 4.03 7.12 20.89
CA GLN A 154 5.15 7.97 20.49
C GLN A 154 6.06 7.22 19.49
N TRP A 155 5.65 7.20 18.23
CA TRP A 155 6.41 6.56 17.14
C TRP A 155 7.82 7.16 17.02
N THR A 156 8.83 6.29 16.86
CA THR A 156 10.23 6.70 16.77
C THR A 156 10.48 7.49 15.48
N ARG A 157 11.23 8.58 15.60
CA ARG A 157 11.58 9.48 14.47
C ARG A 157 13.01 9.22 13.98
N PRO A 158 13.31 9.45 12.69
CA PRO A 158 12.37 9.84 11.63
C PRO A 158 11.36 8.73 11.30
N PHE A 159 10.17 9.12 10.86
CA PHE A 159 9.15 8.16 10.46
C PHE A 159 9.56 7.47 9.16
N LEU A 160 9.35 6.16 9.09
CA LEU A 160 9.41 5.45 7.82
C LEU A 160 8.24 5.92 6.95
N LEU A 161 8.54 6.35 5.72
CA LEU A 161 7.48 6.69 4.77
C LEU A 161 6.69 5.43 4.40
N PRO A 162 5.39 5.53 4.05
CA PRO A 162 4.66 4.40 3.50
C PRO A 162 5.43 3.80 2.31
N LEU A 163 5.51 2.47 2.26
CA LEU A 163 6.22 1.76 1.21
C LEU A 163 5.63 2.11 -0.15
N LEU A 164 6.51 2.54 -1.06
CA LEU A 164 6.21 2.79 -2.45
C LEU A 164 6.43 1.51 -3.28
N PRO A 165 5.96 1.48 -4.54
CA PRO A 165 6.35 0.44 -5.47
C PRO A 165 7.87 0.28 -5.59
N LEU A 166 8.30 -0.87 -6.10
CA LEU A 166 9.72 -1.14 -6.28
C LEU A 166 10.30 -0.23 -7.38
N ALA A 167 11.59 0.09 -7.26
CA ALA A 167 12.33 0.63 -8.39
C ALA A 167 12.36 -0.39 -9.53
N GLN A 168 12.39 0.08 -10.78
CA GLN A 168 12.35 -0.77 -11.98
C GLN A 168 13.35 -1.92 -11.92
N ASP A 169 14.61 -1.63 -11.56
CA ASP A 169 15.67 -2.64 -11.50
C ASP A 169 15.38 -3.73 -10.46
N ALA A 170 14.79 -3.36 -9.31
CA ALA A 170 14.42 -4.30 -8.27
C ALA A 170 13.18 -5.12 -8.64
N ALA A 171 12.21 -4.50 -9.32
CA ALA A 171 11.04 -5.19 -9.86
C ALA A 171 11.46 -6.25 -10.89
N ARG A 172 12.38 -5.89 -11.80
CA ARG A 172 12.96 -6.81 -12.79
C ARG A 172 13.70 -7.98 -12.13
N LYS A 173 14.55 -7.71 -11.14
CA LYS A 173 15.24 -8.77 -10.38
C LYS A 173 14.26 -9.70 -9.68
N MET A 174 13.25 -9.13 -9.00
CA MET A 174 12.21 -9.93 -8.34
C MET A 174 11.44 -10.80 -9.33
N PHE A 175 11.10 -10.27 -10.50
CA PHE A 175 10.40 -11.04 -11.54
C PHE A 175 11.26 -12.20 -12.05
N LEU A 176 12.52 -11.94 -12.38
CA LEU A 176 13.46 -12.94 -12.93
C LEU A 176 13.90 -14.00 -11.90
N ASP A 177 13.92 -13.66 -10.61
CA ASP A 177 14.18 -14.64 -9.55
C ASP A 177 12.99 -15.59 -9.33
N ILE A 178 11.78 -15.20 -9.76
CA ILE A 178 10.57 -16.02 -9.67
C ILE A 178 10.34 -16.83 -10.95
N ALA A 179 10.44 -16.18 -12.12
CA ALA A 179 10.23 -16.80 -13.43
C ALA A 179 11.59 -17.23 -14.02
N ASP A 180 11.91 -18.52 -13.95
CA ASP A 180 13.23 -19.07 -14.33
C ASP A 180 13.32 -19.29 -15.85
N ASP A 181 13.08 -18.24 -16.65
CA ASP A 181 13.17 -18.34 -18.12
C ASP A 181 14.01 -17.21 -18.75
N LYS A 182 15.10 -17.64 -19.39
CA LYS A 182 16.10 -16.81 -20.08
C LYS A 182 15.56 -16.16 -21.36
N HIS A 183 14.43 -16.62 -21.88
CA HIS A 183 13.76 -16.07 -23.06
C HIS A 183 12.80 -14.91 -22.71
N LEU A 184 12.53 -14.64 -21.42
CA LEU A 184 11.57 -13.62 -20.97
C LEU A 184 12.08 -12.17 -21.06
N ILE A 185 13.37 -11.95 -21.32
CA ILE A 185 14.03 -10.65 -21.10
C ILE A 185 13.42 -9.51 -21.93
N GLU A 186 12.93 -9.77 -23.14
CA GLU A 186 12.40 -8.74 -24.05
C GLU A 186 11.01 -8.23 -23.63
N ASP A 187 10.17 -9.09 -23.03
CA ASP A 187 8.78 -8.77 -22.70
C ASP A 187 8.55 -8.47 -21.20
N VAL A 188 9.54 -8.74 -20.33
CA VAL A 188 9.46 -8.48 -18.88
C VAL A 188 9.09 -7.03 -18.58
N ASP A 189 9.73 -6.05 -19.25
CA ASP A 189 9.46 -4.64 -18.98
C ASP A 189 8.02 -4.24 -19.34
N GLN A 190 7.43 -4.87 -20.37
CA GLN A 190 6.03 -4.66 -20.73
C GLN A 190 5.11 -5.26 -19.67
N VAL A 191 5.38 -6.47 -19.19
CA VAL A 191 4.59 -7.09 -18.10
C VAL A 191 4.70 -6.27 -16.82
N LEU A 192 5.89 -5.79 -16.46
CA LEU A 192 6.10 -4.96 -15.28
C LEU A 192 5.32 -3.64 -15.36
N SER A 193 5.18 -3.05 -16.56
CA SER A 193 4.37 -1.84 -16.76
C SER A 193 2.89 -2.03 -16.39
N LEU A 194 2.37 -3.26 -16.43
CA LEU A 194 1.01 -3.59 -15.99
C LEU A 194 0.85 -3.56 -14.45
N THR A 195 1.96 -3.62 -13.72
CA THR A 195 1.96 -3.77 -12.26
C THR A 195 2.23 -2.46 -11.51
N ASP A 196 2.67 -1.41 -12.19
CA ASP A 196 3.30 -0.23 -11.58
C ASP A 196 4.38 -0.59 -10.55
N ASN A 197 5.12 -1.69 -10.79
CA ASN A 197 6.12 -2.26 -9.90
C ASN A 197 5.61 -2.63 -8.48
N MET A 198 4.33 -2.95 -8.36
CA MET A 198 3.72 -3.42 -7.12
C MET A 198 4.17 -4.87 -6.81
N PRO A 199 4.83 -5.14 -5.66
CA PRO A 199 5.43 -6.46 -5.36
C PRO A 199 4.47 -7.65 -5.48
N LEU A 200 3.25 -7.51 -4.98
CA LEU A 200 2.25 -8.58 -5.08
C LEU A 200 1.91 -8.90 -6.55
N SER A 201 1.62 -7.87 -7.35
CA SER A 201 1.31 -8.05 -8.78
C SER A 201 2.51 -8.62 -9.55
N ILE A 202 3.73 -8.17 -9.25
CA ILE A 202 4.96 -8.74 -9.83
C ILE A 202 5.04 -10.23 -9.52
N SER A 203 4.88 -10.62 -8.25
CA SER A 203 4.99 -12.01 -7.83
C SER A 203 3.98 -12.91 -8.54
N LEU A 204 2.73 -12.46 -8.65
CA LEU A 204 1.65 -13.22 -9.26
C LEU A 204 1.85 -13.36 -10.78
N LEU A 205 2.20 -12.28 -11.47
CA LEU A 205 2.50 -12.34 -12.91
C LEU A 205 3.78 -13.11 -13.20
N ALA A 206 4.79 -13.07 -12.32
CA ALA A 206 6.01 -13.84 -12.51
C ALA A 206 5.76 -15.35 -12.38
N HIS A 207 4.97 -15.78 -11.38
CA HIS A 207 4.57 -17.19 -11.27
C HIS A 207 3.74 -17.65 -12.47
N LEU A 208 2.87 -16.79 -13.00
CA LEU A 208 2.13 -17.11 -14.20
C LEU A 208 3.04 -17.16 -15.44
N ALA A 209 4.04 -16.26 -15.51
CA ALA A 209 4.97 -16.18 -16.63
C ALA A 209 5.90 -17.38 -16.70
N ASP A 210 6.24 -17.95 -15.54
CA ASP A 210 7.00 -19.20 -15.43
C ASP A 210 6.26 -20.39 -16.09
N ILE A 211 4.92 -20.34 -16.12
CA ILE A 211 4.08 -21.41 -16.68
C ILE A 211 3.69 -21.13 -18.13
N GLU A 212 3.26 -19.90 -18.44
CA GLU A 212 2.63 -19.54 -19.72
C GLU A 212 3.51 -18.65 -20.61
N GLY A 213 4.53 -18.00 -20.06
CA GLY A 213 5.35 -17.02 -20.75
C GLY A 213 4.74 -15.61 -20.81
N CYS A 214 5.60 -14.59 -20.99
CA CYS A 214 5.18 -13.19 -20.96
C CYS A 214 4.20 -12.77 -22.07
N LYS A 215 4.32 -13.34 -23.28
CA LYS A 215 3.48 -12.95 -24.42
C LYS A 215 2.01 -13.32 -24.21
N ASP A 216 1.77 -14.52 -23.68
CA ASP A 216 0.42 -15.00 -23.40
C ASP A 216 -0.21 -14.19 -22.25
N ILE A 217 0.58 -13.83 -21.23
CA ILE A 217 0.14 -12.89 -20.18
C ILE A 217 -0.26 -11.54 -20.74
N LEU A 218 0.57 -10.94 -21.61
CA LEU A 218 0.27 -9.64 -22.21
C LEU A 218 -1.03 -9.70 -23.03
N PHE A 219 -1.25 -10.79 -23.76
CA PHE A 219 -2.48 -11.02 -24.51
C PHE A 219 -3.70 -11.16 -23.58
N ARG A 220 -3.64 -12.04 -22.58
CA ARG A 220 -4.73 -12.30 -21.62
C ARG A 220 -5.04 -11.09 -20.75
N TRP A 221 -4.03 -10.31 -20.37
CA TRP A 221 -4.25 -9.09 -19.60
C TRP A 221 -5.18 -8.11 -20.34
N GLY A 222 -5.14 -8.07 -21.68
CA GLY A 222 -6.03 -7.23 -22.48
C GLY A 222 -7.52 -7.45 -22.18
N THR A 223 -7.92 -8.67 -21.82
CA THR A 223 -9.32 -9.05 -21.55
C THR A 223 -9.60 -9.30 -20.07
N GLU A 224 -8.71 -10.03 -19.38
CA GLU A 224 -8.92 -10.49 -18.01
C GLU A 224 -8.49 -9.45 -16.96
N LYS A 225 -7.51 -8.60 -17.28
CA LYS A 225 -7.00 -7.57 -16.35
C LYS A 225 -6.63 -8.18 -14.99
N THR A 226 -7.15 -7.61 -13.90
CA THR A 226 -6.85 -8.04 -12.53
C THR A 226 -7.39 -9.42 -12.16
N THR A 227 -8.37 -9.96 -12.89
CA THR A 227 -8.87 -11.32 -12.60
C THR A 227 -7.82 -12.38 -12.89
N LEU A 228 -6.91 -12.11 -13.84
CA LEU A 228 -5.79 -12.99 -14.20
C LEU A 228 -4.93 -13.36 -12.99
N ILE A 229 -4.81 -12.45 -12.03
CA ILE A 229 -3.95 -12.59 -10.84
C ILE A 229 -4.77 -12.55 -9.54
N SER A 230 -5.98 -13.09 -9.59
CA SER A 230 -6.92 -13.08 -8.44
C SER A 230 -7.58 -14.43 -8.18
N GLU A 231 -6.93 -15.53 -8.55
CA GLU A 231 -7.43 -16.90 -8.35
C GLU A 231 -7.13 -17.47 -6.96
N GLY A 232 -6.21 -16.85 -6.20
CA GLY A 232 -5.83 -17.30 -4.86
C GLY A 232 -6.95 -17.16 -3.80
N CYS A 233 -6.85 -17.95 -2.74
CA CYS A 233 -7.82 -17.92 -1.64
C CYS A 233 -7.53 -16.84 -0.57
N ASP A 234 -6.31 -16.30 -0.54
CA ASP A 234 -5.89 -15.31 0.46
C ASP A 234 -5.39 -14.01 -0.19
N ARG A 235 -5.31 -12.94 0.59
CA ARG A 235 -4.90 -11.61 0.10
C ARG A 235 -3.43 -11.50 -0.31
N SER A 236 -2.60 -12.49 -0.01
CA SER A 236 -1.21 -12.60 -0.47
C SER A 236 -1.08 -13.31 -1.81
N SER A 237 -2.15 -13.99 -2.24
CA SER A 237 -2.25 -14.73 -3.50
C SER A 237 -3.37 -14.19 -4.42
N ASN A 238 -4.12 -13.19 -3.96
CA ASN A 238 -5.26 -12.62 -4.66
C ASN A 238 -5.22 -11.08 -4.62
N LEU A 239 -4.94 -10.48 -5.77
CA LEU A 239 -4.84 -9.02 -5.90
C LEU A 239 -6.18 -8.33 -5.63
N GLU A 240 -7.27 -8.78 -6.24
CA GLU A 240 -8.59 -8.16 -6.10
C GLU A 240 -9.09 -8.22 -4.65
N LEU A 241 -8.87 -9.35 -3.94
CA LEU A 241 -9.16 -9.46 -2.51
C LEU A 241 -8.32 -8.47 -1.69
N SER A 242 -7.05 -8.27 -2.05
CA SER A 242 -6.24 -7.26 -1.39
C SER A 242 -6.78 -5.85 -1.64
N ILE A 243 -7.26 -5.51 -2.83
CA ILE A 243 -7.81 -4.17 -3.09
C ILE A 243 -9.17 -3.98 -2.40
N SER A 244 -10.04 -4.99 -2.47
CA SER A 244 -11.39 -4.95 -1.88
C SER A 244 -11.35 -4.73 -0.37
N LEU A 245 -10.42 -5.36 0.35
CA LEU A 245 -10.21 -5.12 1.79
C LEU A 245 -9.92 -3.65 2.12
N SER A 246 -9.19 -2.93 1.26
CA SER A 246 -8.93 -1.50 1.45
C SER A 246 -10.16 -0.64 1.14
N LEU A 247 -10.96 -1.03 0.13
CA LEU A 247 -12.21 -0.33 -0.24
C LEU A 247 -13.31 -0.50 0.80
N SER A 248 -13.42 -1.67 1.41
CA SER A 248 -14.39 -1.96 2.47
C SER A 248 -13.97 -1.41 3.83
N SER A 249 -12.89 -0.63 3.92
CA SER A 249 -12.43 -0.05 5.18
C SER A 249 -13.45 0.97 5.74
N PRO A 250 -13.67 1.01 7.06
CA PRO A 250 -14.44 2.04 7.76
C PRO A 250 -14.07 3.48 7.35
N ARG A 251 -12.79 3.75 7.04
CA ARG A 251 -12.36 5.06 6.53
C ARG A 251 -13.02 5.42 5.21
N ILE A 252 -13.05 4.51 4.24
CA ILE A 252 -13.74 4.74 2.95
C ILE A 252 -15.25 4.81 3.17
N ALA A 253 -15.82 3.94 4.00
CA ALA A 253 -17.25 3.96 4.31
C ALA A 253 -17.70 5.30 4.93
N SER A 254 -16.82 5.95 5.72
CA SER A 254 -17.08 7.28 6.30
C SER A 254 -16.97 8.44 5.30
N THR A 255 -16.45 8.21 4.09
CA THR A 255 -16.33 9.22 3.04
C THR A 255 -16.76 8.61 1.69
N PRO A 256 -18.08 8.42 1.45
CA PRO A 256 -18.56 7.70 0.26
C PRO A 256 -18.07 8.29 -1.07
N GLN A 257 -18.04 9.62 -1.20
CA GLN A 257 -17.55 10.31 -2.40
C GLN A 257 -16.04 10.11 -2.68
N ALA A 258 -15.30 9.49 -1.76
CA ALA A 258 -13.93 9.07 -2.03
C ALA A 258 -13.88 7.94 -3.06
N GLN A 259 -14.90 7.08 -3.13
CA GLN A 259 -14.99 6.06 -4.17
C GLN A 259 -15.28 6.69 -5.54
N ASP A 260 -16.11 7.74 -5.58
CA ASP A 260 -16.36 8.51 -6.80
C ASP A 260 -15.07 9.17 -7.33
N LEU A 261 -14.28 9.78 -6.43
CA LEU A 261 -12.97 10.32 -6.78
C LEU A 261 -12.00 9.23 -7.26
N LEU A 262 -12.04 8.04 -6.63
CA LEU A 262 -11.21 6.91 -7.03
C LEU A 262 -11.60 6.37 -8.41
N ALA A 263 -12.90 6.30 -8.72
CA ALA A 263 -13.43 5.93 -10.02
C ALA A 263 -13.04 6.95 -11.11
N LEU A 264 -13.08 8.24 -10.80
CA LEU A 264 -12.57 9.28 -11.69
C LEU A 264 -11.06 9.09 -11.96
N LEU A 265 -10.26 8.87 -10.92
CA LEU A 265 -8.81 8.68 -11.05
C LEU A 265 -8.44 7.38 -11.78
N SER A 266 -9.32 6.37 -11.78
CA SER A 266 -9.08 5.13 -12.53
C SER A 266 -9.01 5.38 -14.04
N MET A 267 -9.72 6.40 -14.53
CA MET A 267 -9.70 6.83 -15.93
C MET A 267 -8.56 7.81 -16.27
N LEU A 268 -7.74 8.20 -15.29
CA LEU A 268 -6.71 9.24 -15.43
C LEU A 268 -5.32 8.70 -15.08
N PRO A 269 -4.60 8.03 -16.02
CA PRO A 269 -3.26 7.47 -15.79
C PRO A 269 -2.20 8.46 -15.28
N ASP A 270 -2.28 9.74 -15.67
CA ASP A 270 -1.37 10.80 -15.18
C ASP A 270 -1.86 11.40 -13.84
N GLY A 271 -3.02 10.98 -13.35
CA GLY A 271 -3.65 11.50 -12.15
C GLY A 271 -4.05 12.97 -12.28
N LEU A 272 -4.20 13.65 -11.14
CA LEU A 272 -4.59 15.06 -11.04
C LEU A 272 -3.73 15.83 -10.04
N SER A 273 -3.33 17.05 -10.38
CA SER A 273 -2.70 17.99 -9.43
C SER A 273 -3.74 18.61 -8.49
N ASP A 274 -3.28 19.21 -7.39
CA ASP A 274 -4.16 19.95 -6.47
C ASP A 274 -4.84 21.16 -7.11
N VAL A 275 -4.22 21.74 -8.13
CA VAL A 275 -4.82 22.84 -8.89
C VAL A 275 -5.98 22.32 -9.72
N GLU A 276 -5.79 21.22 -10.44
CA GLU A 276 -6.83 20.58 -11.25
C GLU A 276 -7.98 20.07 -10.39
N LEU A 277 -7.70 19.44 -9.24
CA LEU A 277 -8.72 18.98 -8.30
C LEU A 277 -9.62 20.13 -7.81
N ARG A 278 -9.07 21.32 -7.57
CA ARG A 278 -9.84 22.47 -7.05
C ARG A 278 -10.56 23.26 -8.14
N GLN A 279 -10.00 23.32 -9.33
CA GLN A 279 -10.53 24.14 -10.43
C GLN A 279 -11.55 23.40 -11.28
N THR A 280 -11.36 22.09 -11.45
CA THR A 280 -12.29 21.24 -12.18
C THR A 280 -13.47 20.99 -11.24
N LYS A 281 -14.62 21.59 -11.55
CA LYS A 281 -15.81 21.59 -10.68
C LYS A 281 -16.48 20.20 -10.69
N PHE A 282 -15.85 19.22 -10.06
CA PHE A 282 -16.40 17.88 -9.91
C PHE A 282 -17.67 17.90 -9.03
N PRO A 283 -18.61 16.97 -9.24
CA PRO A 283 -19.78 16.78 -8.38
C PRO A 283 -19.41 16.09 -7.04
N ILE A 284 -18.34 16.58 -6.39
CA ILE A 284 -17.82 16.07 -5.11
C ILE A 284 -17.78 17.24 -4.12
N THR A 285 -18.52 17.11 -3.01
CA THR A 285 -18.71 18.20 -2.05
C THR A 285 -17.42 18.53 -1.30
N ASP A 286 -16.71 17.50 -0.82
CA ASP A 286 -15.44 17.62 -0.09
C ASP A 286 -14.32 16.88 -0.81
N ILE A 287 -13.84 17.44 -1.92
CA ILE A 287 -12.80 16.81 -2.74
C ILE A 287 -11.46 16.66 -2.00
N LEU A 288 -11.15 17.60 -1.10
CA LEU A 288 -9.90 17.55 -0.32
C LEU A 288 -9.98 16.50 0.78
N GLY A 289 -11.13 16.35 1.44
CA GLY A 289 -11.41 15.24 2.35
C GLY A 289 -11.35 13.89 1.64
N CYS A 290 -11.94 13.78 0.45
CA CYS A 290 -11.86 12.58 -0.38
C CYS A 290 -10.40 12.23 -0.73
N LYS A 291 -9.63 13.22 -1.22
CA LYS A 291 -8.18 13.06 -1.47
C LYS A 291 -7.46 12.57 -0.20
N ALA A 292 -7.71 13.20 0.94
CA ALA A 292 -7.06 12.83 2.20
C ALA A 292 -7.41 11.39 2.62
N THR A 293 -8.67 10.97 2.45
CA THR A 293 -9.10 9.60 2.72
C THR A 293 -8.39 8.60 1.80
N LEU A 294 -8.30 8.87 0.50
CA LEU A 294 -7.59 7.99 -0.46
C LEU A 294 -6.09 7.86 -0.16
N LEU A 295 -5.44 8.94 0.26
CA LEU A 295 -4.04 8.92 0.68
C LEU A 295 -3.87 8.15 2.00
N ARG A 296 -4.76 8.35 2.98
CA ARG A 296 -4.74 7.64 4.27
C ARG A 296 -4.94 6.14 4.11
N THR A 297 -5.75 5.70 3.16
CA THR A 297 -5.98 4.27 2.86
C THR A 297 -4.95 3.69 1.89
N ALA A 298 -4.08 4.53 1.34
CA ALA A 298 -3.10 4.18 0.30
C ALA A 298 -3.71 3.54 -0.95
N LEU A 299 -4.98 3.87 -1.26
CA LEU A 299 -5.62 3.56 -2.54
C LEU A 299 -5.17 4.52 -3.65
N ALA A 300 -4.68 5.70 -3.26
CA ALA A 300 -3.99 6.64 -4.13
C ALA A 300 -2.67 7.08 -3.47
N TYR A 301 -1.76 7.62 -4.29
CA TYR A 301 -0.49 8.18 -3.83
C TYR A 301 -0.22 9.52 -4.53
N THR A 302 0.73 10.27 -3.99
CA THR A 302 1.22 11.51 -4.63
C THR A 302 2.58 11.24 -5.22
N ASP A 303 2.74 11.48 -6.52
CA ASP A 303 4.01 11.30 -7.21
C ASP A 303 5.01 12.45 -6.96
N GLY A 304 6.21 12.34 -7.54
CA GLY A 304 7.24 13.38 -7.45
C GLY A 304 6.82 14.75 -8.03
N HIS A 305 5.81 14.77 -8.90
CA HIS A 305 5.25 15.97 -9.52
C HIS A 305 4.03 16.52 -8.74
N LYS A 306 3.75 15.97 -7.55
CA LYS A 306 2.62 16.35 -6.69
C LYS A 306 1.25 16.08 -7.32
N ARG A 307 1.16 15.08 -8.19
CA ARG A 307 -0.10 14.61 -8.77
C ARG A 307 -0.61 13.42 -7.97
N LEU A 308 -1.91 13.44 -7.67
CA LEU A 308 -2.64 12.34 -7.06
C LEU A 308 -2.88 11.28 -8.13
N LYS A 309 -2.25 10.12 -7.97
CA LYS A 309 -2.29 8.98 -8.90
C LYS A 309 -2.80 7.72 -8.21
N VAL A 310 -3.27 6.78 -9.01
CA VAL A 310 -3.70 5.44 -8.59
C VAL A 310 -2.87 4.42 -9.37
N LEU A 311 -2.44 3.36 -8.70
CA LEU A 311 -1.61 2.33 -9.33
C LEU A 311 -2.41 1.55 -10.38
N VAL A 312 -1.78 1.17 -11.49
CA VAL A 312 -2.42 0.43 -12.60
C VAL A 312 -3.30 -0.74 -12.10
N PRO A 313 -2.84 -1.65 -11.22
CA PRO A 313 -3.70 -2.75 -10.78
C PRO A 313 -4.95 -2.28 -10.00
N ILE A 314 -4.86 -1.18 -9.26
CA ILE A 314 -6.02 -0.59 -8.58
C ILE A 314 -6.95 0.08 -9.61
N ARG A 315 -6.38 0.80 -10.59
CA ARG A 315 -7.17 1.45 -11.66
C ARG A 315 -8.00 0.43 -12.45
N GLU A 316 -7.37 -0.67 -12.87
CA GLU A 316 -8.03 -1.73 -13.65
C GLU A 316 -9.15 -2.40 -12.85
N TYR A 317 -8.91 -2.69 -11.57
CA TYR A 317 -9.95 -3.24 -10.69
C TYR A 317 -11.13 -2.27 -10.50
N ILE A 318 -10.84 -1.00 -10.21
CA ILE A 318 -11.87 0.02 -9.97
C ILE A 318 -12.65 0.32 -11.26
N GLY A 319 -11.98 0.42 -12.41
CA GLY A 319 -12.64 0.66 -13.70
C GLY A 319 -13.67 -0.42 -14.05
N LYS A 320 -13.39 -1.67 -13.65
CA LYS A 320 -14.33 -2.80 -13.82
C LYS A 320 -15.47 -2.79 -12.78
N LEU A 321 -15.15 -2.47 -11.53
CA LEU A 321 -16.11 -2.55 -10.41
C LEU A 321 -17.06 -1.34 -10.36
N LEU A 322 -16.51 -0.14 -10.57
CA LEU A 322 -17.16 1.16 -10.38
C LEU A 322 -16.70 2.12 -11.51
N PRO A 323 -17.19 1.94 -12.75
CA PRO A 323 -16.90 2.90 -13.81
C PRO A 323 -17.47 4.28 -13.44
N PRO A 324 -16.74 5.39 -13.68
CA PRO A 324 -17.22 6.72 -13.34
C PRO A 324 -18.44 7.07 -14.19
N THR A 325 -19.40 7.76 -13.57
CA THR A 325 -20.58 8.26 -14.29
C THR A 325 -20.20 9.35 -15.28
N GLU A 326 -21.03 9.55 -16.31
CA GLU A 326 -20.85 10.64 -17.26
C GLU A 326 -20.78 12.00 -16.54
N GLU A 327 -21.67 12.24 -15.58
CA GLU A 327 -21.70 13.47 -14.76
C GLU A 327 -20.37 13.72 -14.04
N MET A 328 -19.69 12.67 -13.56
CA MET A 328 -18.39 12.77 -12.91
C MET A 328 -17.27 13.19 -13.88
N MET A 329 -17.37 12.76 -15.13
CA MET A 329 -16.35 12.95 -16.15
C MET A 329 -16.53 14.21 -17.01
N GLN A 330 -17.76 14.70 -17.16
CA GLN A 330 -18.05 15.92 -17.92
C GLN A 330 -17.18 17.12 -17.52
N PRO A 331 -16.91 17.39 -16.22
CA PRO A 331 -15.96 18.43 -15.81
C PRO A 331 -14.54 18.23 -16.38
N MET A 332 -14.04 17.00 -16.49
CA MET A 332 -12.73 16.72 -17.10
C MET A 332 -12.73 16.97 -18.60
N PHE A 333 -13.78 16.55 -19.31
CA PHE A 333 -13.88 16.78 -20.74
C PHE A 333 -13.88 18.28 -21.05
N LYS A 334 -14.66 19.04 -20.26
CA LYS A 334 -14.65 20.51 -20.33
C LYS A 334 -13.26 21.08 -20.04
N HIS A 335 -12.58 20.60 -19.00
CA HIS A 335 -11.22 21.03 -18.66
C HIS A 335 -10.23 20.81 -19.81
N PHE A 336 -10.24 19.63 -20.43
CA PHE A 336 -9.35 19.31 -21.55
C PHE A 336 -9.71 20.10 -22.82
N HIS A 337 -10.99 20.31 -23.09
CA HIS A 337 -11.42 21.14 -24.20
C HIS A 337 -10.94 22.60 -24.04
N GLU A 338 -11.14 23.20 -22.87
CA GLU A 338 -10.64 24.54 -22.55
C GLU A 338 -9.12 24.63 -22.64
N LEU A 339 -8.41 23.58 -22.23
CA LEU A 339 -6.95 23.51 -22.33
C LEU A 339 -6.47 23.49 -23.80
N LEU A 340 -7.14 22.73 -24.66
CA LEU A 340 -6.82 22.65 -26.09
C LEU A 340 -7.15 23.95 -26.83
N GLU A 341 -8.27 24.61 -26.50
CA GLU A 341 -8.61 25.93 -27.05
C GLU A 341 -7.61 27.01 -26.60
N ALA A 342 -7.16 26.98 -25.35
CA ALA A 342 -6.11 27.87 -24.86
C ALA A 342 -4.78 27.67 -25.60
N TYR A 343 -4.42 26.42 -25.93
CA TYR A 343 -3.25 26.14 -26.76
C TYR A 343 -3.44 26.69 -28.18
N LYS A 344 -4.58 26.42 -28.81
CA LYS A 344 -4.91 26.92 -30.17
C LYS A 344 -4.83 28.45 -30.25
N ALA A 345 -5.33 29.16 -29.24
CA ALA A 345 -5.30 30.62 -29.17
C ALA A 345 -3.89 31.21 -28.98
N THR A 346 -2.95 30.43 -28.42
CA THR A 346 -1.58 30.88 -28.11
C THR A 346 -0.52 30.26 -29.01
N ALA A 347 -0.90 29.37 -29.92
CA ALA A 347 -0.01 28.65 -30.82
C ALA A 347 0.90 29.61 -31.61
N GLY A 348 2.19 29.29 -31.70
CA GLY A 348 3.20 30.14 -32.36
C GLY A 348 3.68 31.35 -31.56
N THR A 349 3.14 31.60 -30.36
CA THR A 349 3.59 32.69 -29.47
C THR A 349 4.39 32.17 -28.27
N ARG A 350 5.10 33.05 -27.55
CA ARG A 350 5.78 32.68 -26.28
C ARG A 350 4.81 32.24 -25.18
N LEU A 351 3.53 32.61 -25.28
CA LEU A 351 2.48 32.29 -24.31
C LEU A 351 2.01 30.82 -24.40
N CYS A 352 2.38 30.10 -25.45
CA CYS A 352 2.00 28.69 -25.63
C CYS A 352 2.63 27.74 -24.60
N ARG A 353 3.71 28.16 -23.91
CA ARG A 353 4.44 27.30 -22.96
C ARG A 353 3.56 26.80 -21.81
N GLY A 354 2.65 27.64 -21.30
CA GLY A 354 1.73 27.26 -20.23
C GLY A 354 0.77 26.14 -20.64
N PRO A 355 -0.03 26.34 -21.70
CA PRO A 355 -0.89 25.29 -22.26
C PRO A 355 -0.12 24.02 -22.66
N ILE A 356 1.04 24.13 -23.32
CA ILE A 356 1.86 22.97 -23.69
C ILE A 356 2.21 22.14 -22.46
N ASN A 357 2.76 22.75 -21.41
CA ASN A 357 3.16 22.02 -20.20
C ASN A 357 1.99 21.29 -19.54
N ARG A 358 0.81 21.92 -19.53
CA ARG A 358 -0.42 21.31 -19.00
C ARG A 358 -0.94 20.18 -19.87
N ILE A 359 -0.85 20.29 -21.19
CA ILE A 359 -1.20 19.21 -22.13
C ILE A 359 -0.24 18.04 -21.94
N THR A 360 1.07 18.30 -21.90
CA THR A 360 2.09 17.27 -21.69
C THR A 360 1.89 16.53 -20.36
N SER A 361 1.49 17.25 -19.30
CA SER A 361 1.22 16.67 -17.98
C SER A 361 -0.07 15.84 -17.91
N ASN A 362 -0.92 15.90 -18.93
CA ASN A 362 -2.18 15.17 -19.05
C ASN A 362 -2.24 14.34 -20.34
N TYR A 363 -1.10 14.07 -20.98
CA TYR A 363 -1.06 13.43 -22.29
C TYR A 363 -1.72 12.04 -22.24
N THR A 364 -1.36 11.22 -21.26
CA THR A 364 -1.90 9.87 -21.08
C THR A 364 -3.34 9.92 -20.59
N ASN A 365 -3.72 10.93 -19.80
CA ASN A 365 -5.13 11.18 -19.44
C ASN A 365 -5.99 11.39 -20.69
N ILE A 366 -5.57 12.28 -21.58
CA ILE A 366 -6.29 12.59 -22.82
C ILE A 366 -6.33 11.36 -23.72
N GLN A 367 -5.21 10.66 -23.90
CA GLN A 367 -5.15 9.44 -24.70
C GLN A 367 -6.11 8.36 -24.16
N ASN A 368 -6.10 8.11 -22.85
CA ASN A 368 -6.93 7.08 -22.22
C ASN A 368 -8.43 7.38 -22.37
N ILE A 369 -8.84 8.64 -22.24
CA ILE A 369 -10.22 9.06 -22.45
C ILE A 369 -10.65 8.86 -23.91
N LEU A 370 -9.80 9.22 -24.87
CA LEU A 370 -10.12 9.07 -26.29
C LEU A 370 -10.22 7.61 -26.72
N GLN A 371 -9.41 6.72 -26.14
CA GLN A 371 -9.39 5.30 -26.48
C GLN A 371 -10.58 4.53 -25.91
N ASN A 372 -11.01 4.87 -24.69
CA ASN A 372 -12.03 4.09 -24.01
C ASN A 372 -13.43 4.68 -24.16
N GLY A 373 -13.57 5.96 -24.56
CA GLY A 373 -14.86 6.65 -24.53
C GLY A 373 -15.48 6.64 -23.13
N LEU A 374 -16.68 7.19 -22.98
CA LEU A 374 -17.58 6.81 -21.88
C LEU A 374 -18.82 6.16 -22.49
#